data_AF-C1A0U9-F1
#
_entry.id   AF-C1A0U9-F1
#
_cell.length_a   1.000
_cell.length_b   1.000
_cell.length_c   1.000
_cell.angle_alpha   90.00
_cell.angle_beta   90.00
_cell.angle_gamma   90.00
#
_symmetry.space_group_name_H-M   'P 1'
#
loop_
_entity.id
_entity.type
_entity.pdbx_description
1 polymer ?
#
loop_
_entity_poly.entity_id
_entity_poly.type
_entity_poly.pdbx_seq_one_letter_code
_entity_poly.pdbx_strand_id
1 'polypeptide(L)'
;MAADTRDRILDALEKLLLVSGVAQVTLEGVAAEAGVSKGGLLYHFPSKEALLAAMVRRLGERSDQQLEDAVAGGTTVTEFYLQIPDANESEELSLFRSIIAALRTVDGQHDEIQKAVTHVMRSWDKGLQTEIADPIQAEIIRLVGDGLYLAAMLGLPQPDPELHRQVVERLRP
;
A
#
# COMPACT_ATOMS: atom_id res chain seq x y z
N MET A 1 4.59 -17.59 -18.18
CA MET A 1 5.83 -16.84 -18.44
C MET A 1 6.67 -16.91 -17.18
N ALA A 2 7.98 -17.18 -17.25
CA ALA A 2 8.82 -17.15 -16.06
C ALA A 2 8.76 -15.74 -15.47
N ALA A 3 8.38 -15.59 -14.20
CA ALA A 3 8.37 -14.29 -13.54
C ALA A 3 9.76 -13.66 -13.64
N ASP A 4 9.80 -12.35 -13.94
CA ASP A 4 11.04 -11.59 -13.99
C ASP A 4 11.82 -11.79 -12.68
N THR A 5 13.16 -11.83 -12.75
CA THR A 5 14.01 -11.98 -11.56
C THR A 5 13.73 -10.87 -10.54
N ARG A 6 13.38 -9.67 -11.02
CA ARG A 6 12.92 -8.56 -10.20
C ARG A 6 11.67 -8.92 -9.39
N ASP A 7 10.67 -9.53 -10.01
CA ASP A 7 9.41 -9.90 -9.35
C ASP A 7 9.62 -11.02 -8.34
N ARG A 8 10.44 -12.03 -8.67
CA ARG A 8 10.79 -13.11 -7.72
C ARG A 8 11.46 -12.57 -6.46
N ILE A 9 12.30 -11.54 -6.59
CA ILE A 9 12.92 -10.88 -5.43
C ILE A 9 11.88 -10.15 -4.59
N LEU A 10 10.91 -9.46 -5.23
CA LEU A 10 9.83 -8.79 -4.51
C LEU A 10 8.87 -9.79 -3.84
N ASP A 11 8.53 -10.90 -4.49
CA ASP A 11 7.73 -11.99 -3.91
C ASP A 11 8.43 -12.58 -2.67
N ALA A 12 9.74 -12.81 -2.76
CA ALA A 12 10.54 -13.28 -1.63
C ALA A 12 10.56 -12.28 -0.48
N LEU A 13 10.68 -10.98 -0.78
CA LEU A 13 10.59 -9.92 0.24
C LEU A 13 9.21 -9.92 0.92
N GLU A 14 8.13 -9.92 0.15
CA GLU A 14 6.75 -9.91 0.65
C GLU A 14 6.52 -11.11 1.59
N LYS A 15 6.92 -12.31 1.17
CA LYS A 15 6.82 -13.53 1.99
C LYS A 15 7.58 -13.41 3.30
N LEU A 16 8.83 -12.95 3.27
CA LEU A 16 9.64 -12.81 4.49
C LEU A 16 9.06 -11.76 5.45
N LEU A 17 8.48 -10.68 4.92
CA LEU A 17 7.80 -9.66 5.73
C LEU A 17 6.56 -10.22 6.42
N LEU A 18 5.73 -10.99 5.70
CA LEU A 18 4.53 -11.61 6.28
C LEU A 18 4.87 -12.63 7.37
N VAL A 19 5.98 -13.37 7.23
CA VAL A 19 6.38 -14.41 8.19
C VAL A 19 7.13 -13.84 9.40
N SER A 20 8.08 -12.93 9.17
CA SER A 20 9.09 -12.56 10.18
C SER A 20 9.05 -11.08 10.58
N GLY A 21 8.27 -10.25 9.88
CA GLY A 21 8.27 -8.80 10.03
C GLY A 21 9.56 -8.14 9.55
N VAL A 22 9.53 -6.82 9.38
CA VAL A 22 10.62 -6.06 8.73
C VAL A 22 11.97 -6.07 9.46
N ALA A 23 11.94 -6.25 10.79
CA ALA A 23 13.14 -6.24 11.61
C ALA A 23 14.09 -7.41 11.28
N GLN A 24 13.55 -8.54 10.83
CA GLN A 24 14.32 -9.75 10.54
C GLN A 24 14.67 -9.92 9.06
N VAL A 25 14.18 -9.04 8.18
CA VAL A 25 14.47 -9.11 6.75
C VAL A 25 15.87 -8.58 6.44
N THR A 26 16.70 -9.39 5.79
CA THR A 26 18.03 -9.03 5.30
C THR A 26 18.12 -9.23 3.79
N LEU A 27 19.05 -8.53 3.12
CA LEU A 27 19.28 -8.70 1.68
C LEU A 27 19.74 -10.13 1.35
N GLU A 28 20.54 -10.73 2.23
CA GLU A 28 20.96 -12.13 2.13
C GLU A 28 19.76 -13.10 2.24
N GLY A 29 18.86 -12.85 3.20
CA GLY A 29 17.67 -13.66 3.39
C GLY A 29 16.74 -13.59 2.17
N VAL A 30 16.50 -12.39 1.64
CA VAL A 30 15.70 -12.19 0.43
C VAL A 30 16.35 -12.87 -0.79
N ALA A 31 17.67 -12.73 -0.97
CA ALA A 31 18.37 -13.38 -2.07
C ALA A 31 18.27 -14.91 -2.01
N ALA A 32 18.43 -15.48 -0.81
CA ALA A 32 18.29 -16.91 -0.59
C ALA A 32 16.87 -17.41 -0.88
N GLU A 33 15.84 -16.70 -0.38
CA GLU A 33 14.44 -17.04 -0.63
C GLU A 33 14.06 -16.90 -2.11
N ALA A 34 14.57 -15.88 -2.80
CA ALA A 34 14.34 -15.67 -4.24
C ALA A 34 15.15 -16.63 -5.14
N GLY A 35 16.08 -17.41 -4.58
CA GLY A 35 16.96 -18.30 -5.34
C GLY A 35 17.92 -17.54 -6.26
N VAL A 36 18.43 -16.38 -5.81
CA VAL A 36 19.39 -15.55 -6.55
C VAL A 36 20.65 -15.29 -5.71
N SER A 37 21.74 -14.88 -6.36
CA SER A 37 22.92 -14.42 -5.62
C SER A 37 22.70 -13.03 -5.04
N LYS A 38 23.43 -12.67 -3.97
CA LYS A 38 23.43 -11.31 -3.42
C LYS A 38 23.79 -10.27 -4.48
N GLY A 39 24.75 -10.58 -5.36
CA GLY A 39 25.12 -9.71 -6.49
C GLY A 39 23.99 -9.55 -7.50
N GLY A 40 23.24 -10.62 -7.79
CA GLY A 40 22.06 -10.57 -8.65
C GLY A 40 20.93 -9.75 -8.05
N LEU A 41 20.70 -9.84 -6.73
CA LEU A 41 19.75 -8.98 -6.03
C LEU A 41 20.18 -7.50 -6.10
N LEU A 42 21.43 -7.21 -5.77
CA LEU A 42 21.98 -5.84 -5.75
C LEU A 42 21.99 -5.18 -7.13
N TYR A 43 22.03 -5.97 -8.21
CA TYR A 43 21.85 -5.49 -9.57
C TYR A 43 20.47 -4.86 -9.80
N HIS A 44 19.41 -5.45 -9.23
CA HIS A 44 18.05 -4.91 -9.33
C HIS A 44 17.72 -3.88 -8.24
N PHE A 45 18.23 -4.09 -7.02
CA PHE A 45 17.93 -3.28 -5.85
C PHE A 45 19.22 -2.96 -5.09
N PRO A 46 19.81 -1.77 -5.30
CA PRO A 46 21.14 -1.44 -4.77
C PRO A 46 21.21 -1.34 -3.24
N SER A 47 20.06 -1.27 -2.55
CA SER A 47 19.98 -1.24 -1.10
C SER A 47 18.68 -1.88 -0.57
N LYS A 48 18.61 -2.10 0.75
CA LYS A 48 17.39 -2.58 1.42
C LYS A 48 16.25 -1.55 1.29
N GLU A 49 16.58 -0.27 1.35
CA GLU A 49 15.63 0.84 1.19
C GLU A 49 15.08 0.88 -0.23
N ALA A 50 15.93 0.70 -1.25
CA ALA A 50 15.48 0.64 -2.64
C ALA A 50 14.57 -0.57 -2.90
N LEU A 51 14.87 -1.72 -2.27
CA LEU A 51 14.05 -2.92 -2.33
C LEU A 51 12.68 -2.71 -1.67
N LEU A 52 12.65 -2.15 -0.45
CA LEU A 52 11.40 -1.85 0.26
C LEU A 52 10.56 -0.80 -0.47
N ALA A 53 11.18 0.27 -0.99
CA ALA A 53 10.49 1.29 -1.78
C ALA A 53 9.90 0.72 -3.08
N ALA A 54 10.58 -0.23 -3.72
CA ALA A 54 10.06 -0.91 -4.91
C ALA A 54 8.85 -1.80 -4.58
N MET A 55 8.86 -2.48 -3.43
CA MET A 55 7.70 -3.23 -2.97
C MET A 55 6.52 -2.29 -2.69
N VAL A 56 6.72 -1.14 -2.03
CA VAL A 56 5.65 -0.15 -1.81
C VAL A 56 5.03 0.29 -3.12
N ARG A 57 5.83 0.58 -4.15
CA ARG A 57 5.32 0.91 -5.49
C ARG A 57 4.49 -0.23 -6.09
N ARG A 58 4.96 -1.47 -5.96
CA ARG A 58 4.22 -2.66 -6.42
C ARG A 58 2.87 -2.83 -5.71
N LEU A 59 2.80 -2.52 -4.41
CA LEU A 59 1.53 -2.52 -3.69
C LEU A 59 0.60 -1.45 -4.26
N GLY A 60 1.07 -0.21 -4.46
CA GLY A 60 0.28 0.83 -5.11
C GLY A 60 -0.20 0.47 -6.50
N GLU A 61 0.64 -0.17 -7.34
CA GLU A 61 0.25 -0.67 -8.65
C GLU A 61 -0.86 -1.74 -8.56
N ARG A 62 -0.84 -2.61 -7.54
CA ARG A 62 -1.92 -3.58 -7.29
C ARG A 62 -3.20 -2.87 -6.84
N SER A 63 -3.10 -1.89 -5.95
CA SER A 63 -4.25 -1.12 -5.49
C SER A 63 -4.87 -0.32 -6.65
N ASP A 64 -4.05 0.26 -7.54
CA ASP A 64 -4.50 0.94 -8.76
C ASP A 64 -5.26 -0.04 -9.69
N GLN A 65 -4.75 -1.26 -9.88
CA GLN A 65 -5.46 -2.29 -10.66
C GLN A 65 -6.79 -2.71 -10.02
N GLN A 66 -6.84 -2.85 -8.70
CA GLN A 66 -8.09 -3.15 -7.97
C GLN A 66 -9.13 -2.04 -8.17
N LEU A 67 -8.71 -0.78 -8.17
CA LEU A 67 -9.58 0.36 -8.47
C LEU A 67 -10.09 0.29 -9.91
N GLU A 68 -9.22 0.07 -10.89
CA GLU A 68 -9.61 -0.06 -12.30
C GLU A 68 -10.64 -1.18 -12.50
N ASP A 69 -10.41 -2.35 -11.88
CA ASP A 69 -11.31 -3.49 -11.95
C ASP A 69 -12.65 -3.19 -11.26
N ALA A 70 -12.63 -2.52 -10.11
CA ALA A 70 -13.83 -2.12 -9.38
C ALA A 70 -14.67 -1.10 -10.16
N VAL A 71 -14.02 -0.13 -10.80
CA VAL A 71 -14.66 0.87 -11.67
C VAL A 71 -15.24 0.21 -12.91
N ALA A 72 -14.52 -0.72 -13.54
CA ALA A 72 -15.05 -1.52 -14.64
C ALA A 72 -16.26 -2.37 -14.21
N GLY A 73 -16.30 -2.79 -12.94
CA GLY A 73 -17.42 -3.47 -12.30
C GLY A 73 -18.58 -2.57 -11.86
N GLY A 74 -18.47 -1.25 -12.02
CA GLY A 74 -19.52 -0.28 -11.69
C GLY A 74 -19.43 0.37 -10.30
N THR A 75 -18.35 0.13 -9.55
CA THR A 75 -18.06 0.84 -8.29
C THR A 75 -17.54 2.24 -8.61
N THR A 76 -18.00 3.28 -7.91
CA THR A 76 -17.42 4.62 -8.10
C THR A 76 -16.05 4.74 -7.40
N VAL A 77 -15.20 5.69 -7.81
CA VAL A 77 -13.93 5.95 -7.11
C VAL A 77 -14.23 6.37 -5.68
N THR A 78 -15.28 7.17 -5.46
CA THR A 78 -15.74 7.54 -4.11
C THR A 78 -16.09 6.31 -3.26
N GLU A 79 -16.85 5.37 -3.81
CA GLU A 79 -17.25 4.15 -3.10
C GLU A 79 -16.05 3.29 -2.76
N PHE A 80 -15.13 3.09 -3.71
CA PHE A 80 -13.89 2.33 -3.50
C PHE A 80 -13.01 2.96 -2.41
N TYR A 81 -12.82 4.28 -2.46
CA TYR A 81 -11.94 5.00 -1.54
C TYR A 81 -12.47 5.04 -0.10
N LEU A 82 -13.79 4.97 0.07
CA LEU A 82 -14.44 4.94 1.39
C LEU A 82 -14.65 3.52 1.94
N GLN A 83 -14.26 2.46 1.23
CA GLN A 83 -14.36 1.11 1.77
C GLN A 83 -13.47 0.96 3.00
N ILE A 84 -13.96 0.23 4.01
CA ILE A 84 -13.14 -0.20 5.14
C ILE A 84 -12.45 -1.50 4.73
N PRO A 85 -11.12 -1.51 4.56
CA PRO A 85 -10.43 -2.75 4.26
C PRO A 85 -10.44 -3.67 5.49
N ASP A 86 -10.67 -4.96 5.27
CA ASP A 86 -10.59 -5.93 6.36
C ASP A 86 -9.13 -6.09 6.81
N ALA A 87 -8.83 -5.53 7.97
CA ALA A 87 -7.49 -5.54 8.55
C ALA A 87 -7.00 -6.94 8.92
N ASN A 88 -7.89 -7.90 9.16
CA ASN A 88 -7.52 -9.26 9.55
C ASN A 88 -7.26 -10.16 8.35
N GLU A 89 -7.84 -9.84 7.19
CA GLU A 89 -7.72 -10.66 5.98
C GLU A 89 -6.79 -10.06 4.92
N SER A 90 -6.44 -8.76 5.03
CA SER A 90 -5.59 -8.08 4.05
C SER A 90 -4.10 -8.31 4.29
N GLU A 91 -3.48 -9.16 3.46
CA GLU A 91 -2.02 -9.27 3.35
C GLU A 91 -1.37 -7.94 2.98
N GLU A 92 -2.03 -7.14 2.14
CA GLU A 92 -1.57 -5.82 1.69
C GLU A 92 -1.43 -4.85 2.87
N LEU A 93 -2.44 -4.76 3.75
CA LEU A 93 -2.36 -3.97 4.98
C LEU A 93 -1.24 -4.46 5.90
N SER A 94 -1.04 -5.78 5.99
CA SER A 94 0.05 -6.37 6.79
C SER A 94 1.44 -5.99 6.26
N LEU A 95 1.61 -5.95 4.94
CA LEU A 95 2.83 -5.50 4.28
C LEU A 95 3.05 -3.99 4.48
N PHE A 96 2.02 -3.16 4.28
CA PHE A 96 2.10 -1.72 4.54
C PHE A 96 2.47 -1.41 5.99
N ARG A 97 1.85 -2.09 6.96
CA ARG A 97 2.20 -1.96 8.38
C ARG A 97 3.67 -2.30 8.64
N SER A 98 4.19 -3.34 7.99
CA SER A 98 5.61 -3.71 8.09
C SER A 98 6.53 -2.63 7.55
N ILE A 99 6.13 -1.93 6.48
CA ILE A 99 6.88 -0.79 5.94
C ILE A 99 6.85 0.42 6.88
N ILE A 100 5.69 0.77 7.44
CA ILE A 100 5.60 1.86 8.42
C ILE A 100 6.45 1.56 9.66
N ALA A 101 6.51 0.30 10.10
CA ALA A 101 7.42 -0.11 11.16
C ALA A 101 8.89 0.10 10.76
N ALA A 102 9.26 -0.21 9.51
CA ALA A 102 10.60 0.01 8.98
C ALA A 102 11.00 1.49 9.04
N LEU A 103 10.08 2.38 8.63
CA LEU A 103 10.23 3.84 8.67
C LEU A 103 10.46 4.40 10.08
N ARG A 104 10.20 3.63 11.15
CA ARG A 104 10.42 4.07 12.54
C ARG A 104 11.75 3.59 13.11
N THR A 105 12.46 2.69 12.42
CA THR A 105 13.64 1.98 12.94
C THR A 105 14.98 2.45 12.38
N VAL A 106 14.99 3.19 11.27
CA VAL A 106 16.24 3.67 10.65
C VAL A 106 16.39 5.18 10.93
N ASP A 107 17.48 5.58 11.58
CA ASP A 107 17.74 7.00 11.83
C ASP A 107 17.98 7.75 10.51
N GLY A 108 17.04 8.62 10.12
CA GLY A 108 17.29 9.79 9.28
C GLY A 108 17.49 9.62 7.76
N GLN A 109 17.48 8.41 7.19
CA GLN A 109 17.70 8.19 5.74
C GLN A 109 16.50 7.57 4.99
N HIS A 110 15.28 8.02 5.28
CA HIS A 110 14.04 7.45 4.73
C HIS A 110 13.55 8.03 3.40
N ASP A 111 14.35 8.82 2.69
CA ASP A 111 13.84 9.64 1.59
C ASP A 111 13.10 8.79 0.53
N GLU A 112 13.64 7.63 0.15
CA GLU A 112 13.04 6.78 -0.91
C GLU A 112 11.80 6.00 -0.47
N ILE A 113 11.80 5.40 0.73
CA ILE A 113 10.62 4.67 1.22
C ILE A 113 9.50 5.67 1.52
N GLN A 114 9.82 6.80 2.15
CA GLN A 114 8.86 7.85 2.45
C GLN A 114 8.26 8.44 1.17
N LYS A 115 9.09 8.70 0.14
CA LYS A 115 8.62 9.12 -1.19
C LYS A 115 7.68 8.08 -1.80
N ALA A 116 8.03 6.79 -1.74
CA ALA A 116 7.19 5.73 -2.27
C ALA A 116 5.83 5.65 -1.56
N VAL A 117 5.81 5.69 -0.23
CA VAL A 117 4.56 5.70 0.56
C VAL A 117 3.72 6.93 0.24
N THR A 118 4.35 8.11 0.23
CA THR A 118 3.66 9.38 -0.10
C THR A 118 3.10 9.36 -1.51
N HIS A 119 3.82 8.77 -2.46
CA HIS A 119 3.37 8.63 -3.83
C HIS A 119 2.13 7.74 -3.93
N VAL A 120 2.15 6.57 -3.29
CA VAL A 120 1.00 5.65 -3.30
C VAL A 120 -0.21 6.26 -2.59
N MET A 121 -0.05 6.85 -1.42
CA MET A 121 -1.17 7.50 -0.72
C MET A 121 -1.78 8.66 -1.51
N ARG A 122 -1.04 9.26 -2.44
CA ARG A 122 -1.50 10.36 -3.29
C ARG A 122 -1.86 9.94 -4.71
N SER A 123 -1.64 8.69 -5.13
CA SER A 123 -1.88 8.27 -6.52
C SER A 123 -3.35 8.43 -6.91
N TRP A 124 -4.23 8.22 -5.93
CA TRP A 124 -5.68 8.26 -6.08
C TRP A 124 -6.31 9.65 -6.01
N ASP A 125 -5.55 10.67 -5.58
CA ASP A 125 -6.01 12.06 -5.50
C ASP A 125 -6.51 12.55 -6.89
N LYS A 126 -5.80 12.18 -7.94
CA LYS A 126 -6.18 12.52 -9.32
C LYS A 126 -7.51 11.88 -9.75
N GLY A 127 -7.79 10.65 -9.30
CA GLY A 127 -9.04 9.95 -9.60
C GLY A 127 -10.24 10.64 -8.96
N LEU A 128 -10.12 10.96 -7.66
CA LEU A 128 -11.13 11.71 -6.92
C LEU A 128 -11.39 13.09 -7.54
N GLN A 129 -10.34 13.85 -7.89
CA GLN A 129 -10.47 15.16 -8.54
C GLN A 129 -11.08 15.09 -9.94
N THR A 130 -11.02 13.94 -10.61
CA THR A 130 -11.63 13.73 -11.93
C THR A 130 -13.11 13.40 -11.82
N GLU A 131 -13.49 12.59 -10.82
CA GLU A 131 -14.88 12.19 -10.58
C GLU A 131 -15.71 13.32 -9.94
N ILE A 132 -15.09 14.10 -9.04
CA ILE A 132 -15.80 15.04 -8.17
C ILE A 132 -15.47 16.48 -8.57
N ALA A 133 -16.47 17.21 -9.05
CA ALA A 133 -16.32 18.58 -9.52
C ALA A 133 -16.00 19.60 -8.41
N ASP A 134 -16.51 19.38 -7.19
CA ASP A 134 -16.21 20.24 -6.03
C ASP A 134 -14.88 19.79 -5.37
N PRO A 135 -13.80 20.59 -5.46
CA PRO A 135 -12.51 20.21 -4.88
C PRO A 135 -12.55 20.06 -3.36
N ILE A 136 -13.47 20.74 -2.66
CA ILE A 136 -13.62 20.59 -1.21
C ILE A 136 -14.24 19.23 -0.90
N GLN A 137 -15.24 18.80 -1.65
CA GLN A 137 -15.84 17.49 -1.48
C GLN A 137 -14.84 16.37 -1.78
N ALA A 138 -14.05 16.51 -2.85
CA ALA A 138 -12.96 15.57 -3.17
C ALA A 138 -11.94 15.46 -2.03
N GLU A 139 -11.53 16.59 -1.46
CA GLU A 139 -10.59 16.63 -0.34
C GLU A 139 -11.19 16.02 0.95
N ILE A 140 -12.48 16.22 1.21
CA ILE A 140 -13.17 15.58 2.35
C ILE A 140 -13.16 14.05 2.18
N ILE A 141 -13.51 13.54 0.99
CA ILE A 141 -13.51 12.10 0.72
C ILE A 141 -12.09 11.53 0.87
N ARG A 142 -11.08 12.23 0.34
CA ARG A 142 -9.67 11.86 0.47
C ARG A 142 -9.24 11.76 1.93
N LEU A 143 -9.55 12.78 2.75
CA LEU A 143 -9.19 12.80 4.18
C LEU A 143 -9.93 11.72 4.98
N VAL A 144 -11.19 11.44 4.63
CA VAL A 144 -11.97 10.37 5.29
C VAL A 144 -11.41 9.00 4.95
N GLY A 145 -11.17 8.69 3.67
CA GLY A 145 -10.59 7.41 3.26
C GLY A 145 -9.18 7.18 3.81
N ASP A 146 -8.32 8.21 3.81
CA ASP A 146 -7.01 8.16 4.49
C ASP A 146 -7.15 7.76 5.97
N GLY A 147 -8.13 8.33 6.66
CA GLY A 147 -8.43 8.04 8.06
C GLY A 147 -8.91 6.60 8.28
N LEU A 148 -9.79 6.09 7.43
CA LEU A 148 -10.29 4.72 7.49
C LEU A 148 -9.16 3.72 7.23
N TYR A 149 -8.35 3.96 6.21
CA TYR A 149 -7.21 3.11 5.86
C TYR A 149 -6.18 3.10 6.99
N LEU A 150 -5.83 4.26 7.54
CA LEU A 150 -4.89 4.37 8.67
C LEU A 150 -5.45 3.66 9.92
N ALA A 151 -6.74 3.81 10.21
CA ALA A 151 -7.40 3.13 11.31
C ALA A 151 -7.33 1.61 11.15
N ALA A 152 -7.61 1.09 9.95
CA ALA A 152 -7.54 -0.35 9.66
C ALA A 152 -6.09 -0.85 9.80
N MET A 153 -5.13 -0.14 9.22
CA MET A 153 -3.71 -0.49 9.28
C MET A 153 -3.14 -0.53 10.70
N LEU A 154 -3.59 0.38 11.58
CA LEU A 154 -3.15 0.47 12.97
C LEU A 154 -3.98 -0.37 13.94
N GLY A 155 -5.04 -1.05 13.47
CA GLY A 155 -5.98 -1.77 14.33
C GLY A 155 -6.75 -0.85 15.28
N LEU A 156 -6.99 0.40 14.89
CA LEU A 156 -7.82 1.33 15.64
C LEU A 156 -9.31 0.94 15.49
N PRO A 157 -10.17 1.35 16.45
CA PRO A 157 -11.60 1.13 16.33
C PRO A 157 -12.15 1.70 15.02
N GLN A 158 -12.82 0.85 14.24
CA GLN A 158 -13.54 1.27 13.05
C GLN A 158 -14.84 1.98 13.43
N PRO A 159 -15.34 2.91 12.58
CA PRO A 159 -16.64 3.51 12.80
C PRO A 159 -17.73 2.45 12.88
N ASP A 160 -18.82 2.78 13.58
CA ASP A 160 -20.04 1.97 13.54
C ASP A 160 -20.47 1.73 12.08
N PRO A 161 -20.78 0.49 11.66
CA PRO A 161 -21.05 0.17 10.26
C PRO A 161 -22.23 0.96 9.66
N GLU A 162 -23.26 1.22 10.47
CA GLU A 162 -24.44 1.96 10.02
C GLU A 162 -24.13 3.45 9.89
N LEU A 163 -23.39 4.02 10.84
CA LEU A 163 -22.89 5.39 10.72
C LEU A 163 -21.94 5.55 9.52
N HIS A 164 -21.05 4.58 9.29
CA HIS A 164 -20.15 4.59 8.14
C HIS A 164 -20.92 4.57 6.82
N ARG A 165 -21.94 3.70 6.70
CA ARG A 165 -22.84 3.68 5.54
C ARG A 165 -23.49 5.04 5.29
N GLN A 166 -23.98 5.70 6.34
CA GLN A 166 -24.57 7.05 6.22
C GLN A 166 -23.54 8.10 5.79
N VAL A 167 -22.29 8.00 6.25
CA VAL A 167 -21.19 8.88 5.79
C VAL A 167 -20.93 8.68 4.30
N VAL A 168 -20.83 7.42 3.83
CA VAL A 168 -20.65 7.10 2.41
C VAL A 168 -21.81 7.66 1.57
N GLU A 169 -23.05 7.44 2.00
CA GLU A 169 -24.24 7.99 1.33
C GLU A 169 -24.26 9.51 1.27
N ARG A 170 -23.77 10.18 2.32
CA ARG A 170 -23.71 11.64 2.41
C ARG A 170 -22.63 12.27 1.53
N LEU A 171 -21.54 11.52 1.28
CA LEU A 171 -20.40 11.97 0.49
C LEU A 171 -20.49 11.58 -0.98
N ARG A 172 -21.38 10.65 -1.34
CA ARG A 172 -21.66 10.31 -2.74
C ARG A 172 -22.10 11.57 -3.51
N PRO A 173 -21.48 11.89 -4.66
CA PRO A 173 -21.87 13.03 -5.50
C PRO A 173 -23.26 12.87 -6.14
#